data_AF-A0A3M1HJR6-F1
#
_entry.id   AF-A0A3M1HJR6-F1
#
_cell.length_a   1.000
_cell.length_b   1.000
_cell.length_c   1.000
_cell.angle_alpha   90.00
_cell.angle_beta   90.00
_cell.angle_gamma   90.00
#
_symmetry.space_group_name_H-M   'P 1'
#
loop_
_entity.id
_entity.type
_entity.pdbx_description
1 polymer ?
#
loop_
_entity_poly.entity_id
_entity_poly.type
_entity_poly.pdbx_seq_one_letter_code
_entity_poly.pdbx_strand_id
1 'polypeptide(L)'
;MASLSPLQTLQTYLRWSALLLVWAEMPWEPRDVLPTAAAAVLTRMQSEEQGLPEITLPLAAMPAVPILSLDPSARLWKGLAQAGKEPVLVRSQGDVIQPGRLSVLLAGGDLHFREGVLLTWADVAALRTDAGKRYLLDEAARVCKDGAVLLVRERGGDAFARVWRQALAPGLRPGVAYAVGPGPWPEGIEVVQMEAVAVLEELSMTASPVQAAARHTQQFEALLAERAVCLRRLLSLEQALIRRPHDVDLQMEAQETRERVEELEAELDALLDEG
;
A
#
# COMPACT_ATOMS: atom_id res chain seq x y z
N MET A 1 -21.94 -7.87 24.65
CA MET A 1 -20.59 -7.35 24.34
C MET A 1 -20.79 -5.99 23.71
N ALA A 2 -20.14 -4.93 24.21
CA ALA A 2 -20.26 -3.61 23.60
C ALA A 2 -19.59 -3.65 22.21
N SER A 3 -20.29 -3.20 21.17
CA SER A 3 -19.72 -3.03 19.84
C SER A 3 -18.66 -1.93 19.89
N LEU A 4 -17.49 -2.17 19.31
CA LEU A 4 -16.47 -1.13 19.14
C LEU A 4 -17.01 -0.03 18.24
N SER A 5 -16.59 1.22 18.49
CA SER A 5 -16.88 2.31 17.55
C SER A 5 -16.12 2.12 16.23
N PRO A 6 -16.56 2.76 15.12
CA PRO A 6 -15.85 2.72 13.84
C PRO A 6 -14.38 3.10 13.96
N LEU A 7 -14.06 4.17 14.68
CA LEU A 7 -12.67 4.63 14.87
C LEU A 7 -11.82 3.60 15.63
N GLN A 8 -12.34 3.04 16.72
CA GLN A 8 -11.63 1.99 17.49
C GLN A 8 -11.39 0.73 16.64
N THR A 9 -12.35 0.42 15.75
CA THR A 9 -12.22 -0.70 14.80
C THR A 9 -11.11 -0.41 13.80
N LEU A 10 -11.10 0.77 13.18
CA LEU A 10 -10.05 1.20 12.24
C LEU A 10 -8.66 1.23 12.90
N GLN A 11 -8.55 1.77 14.12
CA GLN A 11 -7.32 1.75 14.93
C GLN A 11 -6.84 0.32 15.21
N THR A 12 -7.75 -0.61 15.45
CA THR A 12 -7.41 -2.02 15.67
C THR A 12 -6.86 -2.68 14.40
N TYR A 13 -7.53 -2.50 13.27
CA TYR A 13 -7.04 -3.04 11.99
C TYR A 13 -5.76 -2.37 11.49
N LEU A 14 -5.57 -1.08 11.78
CA LEU A 14 -4.30 -0.40 11.56
C LEU A 14 -3.17 -1.07 12.35
N ARG A 15 -3.41 -1.43 13.62
CA ARG A 15 -2.42 -2.13 14.45
C ARG A 15 -2.07 -3.53 13.94
N TRP A 16 -3.00 -4.17 13.24
CA TRP A 16 -2.79 -5.48 12.64
C TRP A 16 -2.26 -5.42 11.20
N SER A 17 -1.92 -4.22 10.70
CA SER A 17 -1.53 -4.02 9.30
C SER A 17 -2.57 -4.54 8.29
N ALA A 18 -3.85 -4.51 8.67
CA ALA A 18 -4.99 -5.04 7.93
C ALA A 18 -6.00 -3.92 7.59
N LEU A 19 -5.51 -2.69 7.47
CA LEU A 19 -6.28 -1.52 7.05
C LEU A 19 -5.83 -1.10 5.64
N LEU A 20 -6.78 -1.09 4.70
CA LEU A 20 -6.61 -0.49 3.38
C LEU A 20 -7.33 0.86 3.34
N LEU A 21 -6.65 1.90 2.89
CA LEU A 21 -7.29 3.17 2.55
C LEU A 21 -7.65 3.18 1.06
N VAL A 22 -8.88 3.55 0.72
CA VAL A 22 -9.28 3.77 -0.67
C VAL A 22 -9.46 5.27 -0.88
N TRP A 23 -8.58 5.84 -1.71
CA TRP A 23 -8.70 7.21 -2.15
C TRP A 23 -9.74 7.26 -3.27
N ALA A 24 -10.97 7.59 -2.89
CA ALA A 24 -12.18 7.49 -3.70
C ALA A 24 -12.44 8.72 -4.60
N GLU A 25 -11.46 9.63 -4.67
CA GLU A 25 -11.49 10.78 -5.57
C GLU A 25 -11.37 10.33 -7.04
N MET A 26 -12.24 10.88 -7.88
CA MET A 26 -12.25 10.64 -9.32
C MET A 26 -12.42 11.98 -10.05
N PRO A 27 -11.33 12.76 -10.22
CA PRO A 27 -11.42 14.09 -10.82
C PRO A 27 -11.98 14.10 -12.25
N TRP A 28 -11.92 12.95 -12.95
CA TRP A 28 -12.65 12.71 -14.19
C TRP A 28 -13.46 11.42 -14.09
N GLU A 29 -14.75 11.53 -14.35
CA GLU A 29 -15.65 10.38 -14.31
C GLU A 29 -15.54 9.54 -15.60
N PRO A 30 -15.56 8.19 -15.51
CA PRO A 30 -15.64 7.33 -16.67
C PRO A 30 -16.92 7.57 -17.47
N ARG A 31 -16.84 7.47 -18.80
CA ARG A 31 -17.99 7.65 -19.71
C ARG A 31 -18.46 6.33 -20.31
N ASP A 32 -19.72 6.24 -20.72
CA ASP A 32 -20.17 5.06 -21.46
C ASP A 32 -19.52 4.99 -22.86
N VAL A 33 -19.36 6.15 -23.52
CA VAL A 33 -18.70 6.28 -24.83
C VAL A 33 -17.79 7.52 -24.84
N LEU A 34 -16.58 7.38 -25.41
CA LEU A 34 -15.67 8.51 -25.56
C LEU A 34 -16.10 9.41 -26.73
N PRO A 35 -16.12 10.75 -26.54
CA PRO A 35 -16.51 11.68 -27.60
C PRO A 35 -15.46 11.79 -28.70
N THR A 36 -14.21 11.42 -28.40
CA THR A 36 -13.06 11.46 -29.29
C THR A 36 -12.13 10.29 -29.00
N ALA A 37 -11.08 10.12 -29.80
CA ALA A 37 -10.06 9.10 -29.56
C ALA A 37 -9.43 9.27 -28.16
N ALA A 38 -9.13 8.14 -27.50
CA ALA A 38 -8.57 8.11 -26.14
C ALA A 38 -7.35 9.02 -25.96
N ALA A 39 -6.44 9.07 -26.93
CA ALA A 39 -5.25 9.93 -26.90
C ALA A 39 -5.59 11.43 -26.80
N ALA A 40 -6.68 11.88 -27.44
CA ALA A 40 -7.15 13.25 -27.37
C ALA A 40 -7.78 13.55 -25.99
N VAL A 41 -8.55 12.59 -25.45
CA VAL A 41 -9.10 12.69 -24.08
C VAL A 41 -8.00 12.80 -23.04
N LEU A 42 -6.96 11.96 -23.13
CA LEU A 42 -5.82 11.98 -22.21
C LEU A 42 -5.02 13.28 -22.31
N THR A 43 -4.80 13.79 -23.52
CA THR A 43 -4.15 15.11 -23.72
C THR A 43 -4.94 16.22 -23.05
N ARG A 44 -6.28 16.21 -23.18
CA ARG A 44 -7.14 17.18 -22.49
C ARG A 44 -7.04 17.04 -20.98
N MET A 45 -7.16 15.84 -20.44
CA MET A 45 -7.04 15.59 -18.99
C MET A 45 -5.70 16.09 -18.44
N GLN A 46 -4.58 15.85 -19.15
CA GLN A 46 -3.27 16.36 -18.76
C GLN A 46 -3.22 17.90 -18.71
N SER A 47 -3.89 18.59 -19.64
CA SER A 47 -3.98 20.07 -19.60
C SER A 47 -4.87 20.58 -18.48
N GLU A 48 -5.92 19.83 -18.12
CA GLU A 48 -6.85 20.15 -17.03
C GLU A 48 -6.26 19.85 -15.64
N GLU A 49 -5.26 18.97 -15.56
CA GLU A 49 -4.65 18.52 -14.29
C GLU A 49 -4.17 19.70 -13.42
N GLN A 50 -3.60 20.74 -14.04
CA GLN A 50 -3.11 21.95 -13.35
C GLN A 50 -4.23 22.77 -12.70
N GLY A 51 -5.47 22.62 -13.19
CA GLY A 51 -6.66 23.28 -12.65
C GLY A 51 -7.42 22.44 -11.62
N LEU A 52 -6.95 21.22 -11.32
CA LEU A 52 -7.59 20.41 -10.28
C LEU A 52 -7.37 21.07 -8.92
N PRO A 53 -8.42 21.24 -8.10
CA PRO A 53 -8.24 21.82 -6.79
C PRO A 53 -7.39 20.90 -5.91
N GLU A 54 -6.60 21.54 -5.04
CA GLU A 54 -5.65 20.90 -4.14
C GLU A 54 -6.32 19.95 -3.15
N ILE A 55 -5.53 19.02 -2.62
CA ILE A 55 -5.94 18.13 -1.55
C ILE A 55 -5.93 18.92 -0.25
N THR A 56 -7.07 18.98 0.45
CA THR A 56 -7.20 19.71 1.71
C THR A 56 -6.97 18.83 2.95
N LEU A 57 -6.98 17.50 2.78
CA LEU A 57 -6.68 16.58 3.87
C LEU A 57 -5.21 16.66 4.33
N PRO A 58 -4.92 16.46 5.63
CA PRO A 58 -3.58 16.56 6.19
C PRO A 58 -2.73 15.36 5.77
N LEU A 59 -2.12 15.42 4.58
CA LEU A 59 -1.30 14.33 4.05
C LEU A 59 -0.10 13.97 4.94
N ALA A 60 0.40 14.92 5.74
CA ALA A 60 1.42 14.66 6.75
C ALA A 60 0.94 13.70 7.86
N ALA A 61 -0.35 13.77 8.20
CA ALA A 61 -0.99 12.88 9.18
C ALA A 61 -1.41 11.53 8.58
N MET A 62 -1.23 11.31 7.27
CA MET A 62 -1.59 10.04 6.64
C MET A 62 -0.84 8.88 7.30
N PRO A 63 -1.54 7.85 7.81
CA PRO A 63 -0.89 6.67 8.40
C PRO A 63 -0.12 5.91 7.32
N ALA A 64 0.93 5.20 7.71
CA ALA A 64 1.74 4.38 6.79
C ALA A 64 0.99 3.08 6.42
N VAL A 65 -0.07 3.21 5.62
CA VAL A 65 -0.88 2.11 5.11
C VAL A 65 -0.86 2.09 3.58
N PRO A 66 -1.18 0.94 2.96
CA PRO A 66 -1.47 0.90 1.53
C PRO A 66 -2.71 1.74 1.19
N ILE A 67 -2.60 2.51 0.10
CA ILE A 67 -3.66 3.36 -0.45
C ILE A 67 -4.00 2.86 -1.84
N LEU A 68 -5.24 2.43 -2.06
CA LEU A 68 -5.78 2.16 -3.39
C LEU A 68 -6.36 3.46 -3.97
N SER A 69 -5.68 4.05 -4.95
CA SER A 69 -6.11 5.31 -5.57
C SER A 69 -6.90 5.11 -6.85
N LEU A 70 -8.06 5.75 -6.92
CA LEU A 70 -8.84 5.90 -8.16
C LEU A 70 -8.53 7.20 -8.90
N ASP A 71 -7.70 8.06 -8.32
CA ASP A 71 -7.27 9.31 -8.91
C ASP A 71 -6.07 9.06 -9.84
N PRO A 72 -6.21 9.26 -11.16
CA PRO A 72 -5.11 9.04 -12.10
C PRO A 72 -4.11 10.19 -12.13
N SER A 73 -4.42 11.33 -11.49
CA SER A 73 -3.53 12.48 -11.45
C SER A 73 -2.35 12.26 -10.50
N ALA A 74 -1.38 13.16 -10.58
CA ALA A 74 -0.22 13.13 -9.71
C ALA A 74 -0.45 13.72 -8.31
N ARG A 75 -1.61 14.35 -8.05
CA ARG A 75 -1.78 15.22 -6.88
C ARG A 75 -1.65 14.51 -5.54
N LEU A 76 -2.13 13.26 -5.42
CA LEU A 76 -2.03 12.49 -4.17
C LEU A 76 -0.58 12.18 -3.82
N TRP A 77 0.16 11.53 -4.71
CA TRP A 77 1.54 11.13 -4.39
C TRP A 77 2.52 12.31 -4.38
N LYS A 78 2.29 13.36 -5.19
CA LYS A 78 3.05 14.61 -5.08
C LYS A 78 2.77 15.32 -3.74
N GLY A 79 1.50 15.38 -3.33
CA GLY A 79 1.12 15.97 -2.05
C GLY A 79 1.72 15.21 -0.86
N LEU A 80 1.73 13.88 -0.92
CA LEU A 80 2.40 13.03 0.08
C LEU A 80 3.91 13.33 0.14
N ALA A 81 4.58 13.41 -1.02
CA ALA A 81 6.00 13.74 -1.12
C ALA A 81 6.31 15.13 -0.52
N GLN A 82 5.48 16.13 -0.83
CA GLN A 82 5.59 17.48 -0.26
C GLN A 82 5.37 17.49 1.26
N ALA A 83 4.54 16.58 1.77
CA ALA A 83 4.32 16.37 3.20
C ALA A 83 5.42 15.52 3.87
N GLY A 84 6.53 15.23 3.18
CA GLY A 84 7.65 14.44 3.71
C GLY A 84 7.38 12.93 3.76
N LYS A 85 6.32 12.44 3.10
CA LYS A 85 6.04 11.01 2.94
C LYS A 85 6.54 10.59 1.56
N GLU A 86 7.46 9.65 1.46
CA GLU A 86 7.90 9.11 0.17
C GLU A 86 7.16 7.80 -0.15
N PRO A 87 5.98 7.87 -0.81
CA PRO A 87 5.20 6.68 -1.13
C PRO A 87 5.93 5.76 -2.11
N VAL A 88 5.79 4.46 -1.92
CA VAL A 88 6.08 3.48 -2.98
C VAL A 88 4.90 3.49 -3.95
N LEU A 89 5.14 3.82 -5.22
CA LEU A 89 4.12 3.76 -6.25
C LEU A 89 4.04 2.33 -6.81
N VAL A 90 2.82 1.76 -6.81
CA VAL A 90 2.56 0.42 -7.34
C VAL A 90 1.66 0.57 -8.56
N ARG A 91 2.22 0.33 -9.75
CA ARG A 91 1.55 0.47 -11.04
C ARG A 91 1.23 -0.87 -11.67
N SER A 92 2.10 -1.85 -11.46
CA SER A 92 2.09 -3.14 -12.15
C SER A 92 2.63 -4.26 -11.26
N GLN A 93 2.64 -5.49 -11.80
CA GLN A 93 3.20 -6.69 -11.15
C GLN A 93 4.70 -6.58 -10.85
N GLY A 94 5.42 -5.65 -11.49
CA GLY A 94 6.83 -5.41 -11.19
C GLY A 94 7.08 -4.60 -9.92
N ASP A 95 6.04 -3.94 -9.40
CA ASP A 95 6.11 -3.12 -8.20
C ASP A 95 5.59 -3.91 -7.00
N VAL A 96 6.22 -3.76 -5.83
CA VAL A 96 5.84 -4.52 -4.63
C VAL A 96 5.51 -3.58 -3.47
N ILE A 97 4.40 -3.84 -2.78
CA ILE A 97 4.06 -3.15 -1.52
C ILE A 97 5.15 -3.46 -0.50
N GLN A 98 5.77 -2.40 0.06
CA GLN A 98 6.77 -2.54 1.11
C GLN A 98 6.09 -2.45 2.48
N PRO A 99 6.19 -3.50 3.33
CA PRO A 99 5.66 -3.45 4.69
C PRO A 99 6.16 -2.23 5.46
N GLY A 100 5.31 -1.63 6.30
CA GLY A 100 5.65 -0.47 7.11
C GLY A 100 5.85 0.84 6.35
N ARG A 101 5.78 0.83 5.01
CA ARG A 101 5.83 2.03 4.17
C ARG A 101 4.48 2.35 3.58
N LEU A 102 4.23 3.65 3.45
CA LEU A 102 3.08 4.13 2.69
C LEU A 102 3.26 3.73 1.23
N SER A 103 2.25 3.07 0.67
CA SER A 103 2.24 2.62 -0.73
C SER A 103 1.00 3.15 -1.42
N VAL A 104 1.09 3.56 -2.68
CA VAL A 104 -0.04 4.03 -3.47
C VAL A 104 -0.22 3.14 -4.70
N LEU A 105 -1.29 2.35 -4.71
CA LEU A 105 -1.69 1.48 -5.80
C LEU A 105 -2.54 2.27 -6.79
N LEU A 106 -2.07 2.43 -8.02
CA LEU A 106 -2.69 3.30 -9.03
C LEU A 106 -3.80 2.59 -9.83
N ALA A 107 -4.87 2.19 -9.14
CA ALA A 107 -6.02 1.53 -9.76
C ALA A 107 -6.75 2.44 -10.77
N GLY A 108 -6.81 3.74 -10.52
CA GLY A 108 -7.33 4.76 -11.45
C GLY A 108 -6.48 4.95 -12.72
N GLY A 109 -5.24 4.47 -12.70
CA GLY A 109 -4.24 4.68 -13.75
C GLY A 109 -3.20 5.72 -13.38
N ASP A 110 -2.31 6.01 -14.33
CA ASP A 110 -1.30 7.04 -14.22
C ASP A 110 -1.40 7.96 -15.43
N LEU A 111 -1.95 9.16 -15.22
CA LEU A 111 -2.18 10.14 -16.26
C LEU A 111 -0.86 10.68 -16.83
N HIS A 112 0.21 10.72 -16.04
CA HIS A 112 1.51 11.20 -16.50
C HIS A 112 2.09 10.26 -17.57
N PHE A 113 2.01 8.96 -17.32
CA PHE A 113 2.45 7.92 -18.26
C PHE A 113 1.37 7.47 -19.25
N ARG A 114 0.14 8.02 -19.12
CA ARG A 114 -1.03 7.66 -19.94
C ARG A 114 -1.37 6.17 -19.87
N GLU A 115 -1.13 5.54 -18.72
CA GLU A 115 -1.23 4.11 -18.57
C GLU A 115 -2.42 3.72 -17.68
N GLY A 116 -3.24 2.79 -18.18
CA GLY A 116 -4.34 2.20 -17.42
C GLY A 116 -5.36 3.21 -16.87
N VAL A 117 -5.50 4.38 -17.49
CA VAL A 117 -6.44 5.42 -17.05
C VAL A 117 -7.88 4.96 -17.33
N LEU A 118 -8.74 5.06 -16.33
CA LEU A 118 -10.15 4.66 -16.44
C LEU A 118 -10.95 5.73 -17.20
N LEU A 119 -11.04 5.60 -18.52
CA LEU A 119 -11.74 6.56 -19.38
C LEU A 119 -13.23 6.22 -19.55
N THR A 120 -13.56 4.94 -19.49
CA THR A 120 -14.90 4.42 -19.75
C THR A 120 -15.38 3.43 -18.68
N TRP A 121 -16.69 3.22 -18.64
CA TRP A 121 -17.27 2.16 -17.79
C TRP A 121 -16.86 0.76 -18.23
N ALA A 122 -16.49 0.58 -19.50
CA ALA A 122 -15.88 -0.67 -19.97
C ALA A 122 -14.51 -0.89 -19.31
N ASP A 123 -13.70 0.16 -19.16
CA ASP A 123 -12.41 0.08 -18.46
C ASP A 123 -12.60 -0.28 -16.99
N VAL A 124 -13.60 0.31 -16.33
CA VAL A 124 -13.96 -0.03 -14.94
C VAL A 124 -14.37 -1.50 -14.82
N ALA A 125 -15.21 -2.00 -15.72
CA ALA A 125 -15.61 -3.41 -15.72
C ALA A 125 -14.42 -4.34 -15.99
N ALA A 126 -13.46 -3.90 -16.80
CA ALA A 126 -12.26 -4.65 -17.14
C ALA A 126 -11.19 -4.67 -16.03
N LEU A 127 -11.31 -3.87 -14.97
CA LEU A 127 -10.33 -3.82 -13.86
C LEU A 127 -9.99 -5.20 -13.28
N ARG A 128 -10.96 -6.13 -13.27
CA ARG A 128 -10.79 -7.49 -12.72
C ARG A 128 -10.25 -8.50 -13.73
N THR A 129 -10.26 -8.18 -15.01
CA THR A 129 -9.83 -9.07 -16.11
C THR A 129 -8.53 -8.61 -16.75
N ASP A 130 -8.23 -7.32 -16.72
CA ASP A 130 -6.93 -6.78 -17.13
C ASP A 130 -5.84 -7.23 -16.13
N ALA A 131 -4.75 -7.82 -16.63
CA ALA A 131 -3.75 -8.46 -15.78
C ALA A 131 -3.00 -7.46 -14.87
N GLY A 132 -2.75 -6.24 -15.35
CA GLY A 132 -2.07 -5.21 -14.59
C GLY A 132 -2.97 -4.64 -13.49
N LYS A 133 -4.22 -4.32 -13.83
CA LYS A 133 -5.19 -3.79 -12.87
C LYS A 133 -5.67 -4.82 -11.87
N ARG A 134 -5.87 -6.06 -12.32
CA ARG A 134 -6.22 -7.17 -11.45
C ARG A 134 -5.16 -7.37 -10.38
N TYR A 135 -3.87 -7.28 -10.73
CA TYR A 135 -2.80 -7.38 -9.75
C TYR A 135 -2.94 -6.33 -8.62
N LEU A 136 -3.21 -5.07 -8.98
CA LEU A 136 -3.43 -4.02 -7.97
C LEU A 136 -4.63 -4.32 -7.07
N LEU A 137 -5.71 -4.88 -7.62
CA LEU A 137 -6.87 -5.28 -6.84
C LEU A 137 -6.59 -6.51 -5.96
N ASP A 138 -5.84 -7.49 -6.46
CA ASP A 138 -5.45 -8.69 -5.72
C ASP A 138 -4.54 -8.31 -4.54
N GLU A 139 -3.60 -7.38 -4.73
CA GLU A 139 -2.77 -6.83 -3.64
C GLU A 139 -3.60 -6.04 -2.62
N ALA A 140 -4.51 -5.18 -3.08
CA ALA A 140 -5.41 -4.46 -2.19
C ALA A 140 -6.30 -5.41 -1.37
N ALA A 141 -6.85 -6.45 -2.01
CA ALA A 141 -7.64 -7.49 -1.38
C ALA A 141 -6.83 -8.31 -0.37
N ARG A 142 -5.55 -8.59 -0.67
CA ARG A 142 -4.63 -9.27 0.26
C ARG A 142 -4.43 -8.45 1.53
N VAL A 143 -4.29 -7.12 1.43
CA VAL A 143 -4.13 -6.22 2.58
C VAL A 143 -5.37 -6.19 3.45
N CYS A 144 -6.57 -6.08 2.85
CA CYS A 144 -7.82 -5.98 3.61
C CYS A 144 -8.54 -7.31 3.84
N LYS A 145 -7.88 -8.45 3.59
CA LYS A 145 -8.46 -9.77 3.80
C LYS A 145 -8.80 -9.93 5.28
N ASP A 146 -10.08 -10.14 5.58
CA ASP A 146 -10.63 -10.18 6.95
C ASP A 146 -10.39 -8.87 7.75
N GLY A 147 -9.96 -7.82 7.06
CA GLY A 147 -9.53 -6.52 7.57
C GLY A 147 -10.59 -5.43 7.45
N ALA A 148 -10.13 -4.18 7.50
CA ALA A 148 -10.96 -3.00 7.28
C ALA A 148 -10.58 -2.24 6.01
N VAL A 149 -11.57 -1.63 5.39
CA VAL A 149 -11.40 -0.61 4.35
C VAL A 149 -11.92 0.72 4.85
N LEU A 150 -11.10 1.78 4.72
CA LEU A 150 -11.52 3.15 4.92
C LEU A 150 -11.59 3.88 3.58
N LEU A 151 -12.79 4.27 3.18
CA LEU A 151 -13.02 5.09 1.99
C LEU A 151 -12.87 6.56 2.36
N VAL A 152 -12.02 7.27 1.62
CA VAL A 152 -11.75 8.68 1.84
C VAL A 152 -12.03 9.45 0.55
N ARG A 153 -12.81 10.52 0.68
CA ARG A 153 -13.13 11.44 -0.42
C ARG A 153 -13.27 12.85 0.13
N GLU A 154 -12.90 13.85 -0.65
CA GLU A 154 -13.08 15.27 -0.33
C GLU A 154 -14.25 15.88 -1.10
N ARG A 155 -14.63 15.30 -2.26
CA ARG A 155 -15.68 15.83 -3.12
C ARG A 155 -16.77 14.81 -3.41
N GLY A 156 -18.03 15.24 -3.33
CA GLY A 156 -19.17 14.40 -3.68
C GLY A 156 -19.16 13.98 -5.15
N GLY A 157 -19.90 12.93 -5.47
CA GLY A 157 -20.07 12.43 -6.84
C GLY A 157 -20.63 11.01 -6.86
N ASP A 158 -21.29 10.65 -7.96
CA ASP A 158 -21.99 9.37 -8.06
C ASP A 158 -21.11 8.27 -8.68
N ALA A 159 -20.07 8.65 -9.43
CA ALA A 159 -19.21 7.71 -10.14
C ALA A 159 -18.55 6.68 -9.22
N PHE A 160 -18.07 7.11 -8.05
CA PHE A 160 -17.42 6.20 -7.10
C PHE A 160 -18.35 5.07 -6.65
N ALA A 161 -19.63 5.37 -6.38
CA ALA A 161 -20.58 4.34 -5.94
C ALA A 161 -20.78 3.26 -7.03
N ARG A 162 -20.75 3.65 -8.31
CA ARG A 162 -20.79 2.71 -9.44
C ARG A 162 -19.50 1.92 -9.57
N VAL A 163 -18.32 2.55 -9.46
CA VAL A 163 -17.01 1.87 -9.46
C VAL A 163 -16.92 0.84 -8.34
N TRP A 164 -17.35 1.23 -7.13
CA TRP A 164 -17.37 0.34 -5.98
C TRP A 164 -18.19 -0.91 -6.26
N ARG A 165 -19.42 -0.76 -6.71
CA ARG A 165 -20.33 -1.88 -6.98
C ARG A 165 -19.81 -2.79 -8.11
N GLN A 166 -19.30 -2.20 -9.19
CA GLN A 166 -18.92 -2.96 -10.39
C GLN A 166 -17.55 -3.64 -10.26
N ALA A 167 -16.59 -3.01 -9.58
CA ALA A 167 -15.19 -3.45 -9.59
C ALA A 167 -14.63 -3.73 -8.20
N LEU A 168 -14.76 -2.79 -7.25
CA LEU A 168 -14.02 -2.87 -5.98
C LEU A 168 -14.65 -3.83 -4.98
N ALA A 169 -15.95 -3.70 -4.67
CA ALA A 169 -16.61 -4.52 -3.66
C ALA A 169 -16.50 -6.03 -3.94
N PRO A 170 -16.69 -6.51 -5.19
CA PRO A 170 -16.53 -7.93 -5.51
C PRO A 170 -15.10 -8.46 -5.34
N GLY A 171 -14.09 -7.58 -5.52
CA GLY A 171 -12.67 -7.91 -5.47
C GLY A 171 -12.06 -7.80 -4.06
N LEU A 172 -12.36 -6.71 -3.34
CA LEU A 172 -11.75 -6.42 -2.03
C LEU A 172 -12.33 -7.28 -0.91
N ARG A 173 -13.65 -7.51 -0.92
CA ARG A 173 -14.38 -8.30 0.11
C ARG A 173 -13.88 -8.05 1.55
N PRO A 174 -13.87 -6.78 2.01
CA PRO A 174 -13.36 -6.47 3.34
C PRO A 174 -14.26 -7.06 4.43
N GLY A 175 -13.70 -7.31 5.61
CA GLY A 175 -14.49 -7.71 6.78
C GLY A 175 -15.43 -6.60 7.24
N VAL A 176 -14.95 -5.35 7.19
CA VAL A 176 -15.73 -4.13 7.44
C VAL A 176 -15.33 -2.99 6.51
N ALA A 177 -16.27 -2.12 6.15
CA ALA A 177 -16.03 -0.95 5.31
C ALA A 177 -16.62 0.31 5.95
N TYR A 178 -15.79 1.34 6.08
CA TYR A 178 -16.16 2.63 6.60
C TYR A 178 -15.90 3.72 5.56
N ALA A 179 -16.63 4.83 5.65
CA ALA A 179 -16.39 6.00 4.80
C ALA A 179 -16.31 7.29 5.59
N VAL A 180 -15.47 8.21 5.11
CA VAL A 180 -15.33 9.59 5.59
C VAL A 180 -15.36 10.56 4.41
N GLY A 181 -16.04 11.69 4.62
CA GLY A 181 -16.23 12.72 3.60
C GLY A 181 -17.62 12.68 2.92
N PRO A 182 -17.83 13.52 1.88
CA PRO A 182 -19.14 13.71 1.28
C PRO A 182 -19.62 12.46 0.54
N GLY A 183 -20.94 12.23 0.59
CA GLY A 183 -21.65 11.16 -0.12
C GLY A 183 -22.09 11.52 -1.55
N PRO A 184 -22.87 10.64 -2.21
CA PRO A 184 -23.39 9.39 -1.67
C PRO A 184 -22.31 8.31 -1.57
N TRP A 185 -22.44 7.46 -0.55
CA TRP A 185 -21.60 6.28 -0.34
C TRP A 185 -22.32 5.01 -0.79
N PRO A 186 -21.59 3.96 -1.22
CA PRO A 186 -22.19 2.68 -1.53
C PRO A 186 -23.01 2.10 -0.37
N GLU A 187 -24.03 1.31 -0.70
CA GLU A 187 -24.84 0.59 0.27
C GLU A 187 -23.99 -0.38 1.12
N GLY A 188 -24.34 -0.50 2.40
CA GLY A 188 -23.64 -1.37 3.35
C GLY A 188 -22.34 -0.79 3.92
N ILE A 189 -21.98 0.45 3.56
CA ILE A 189 -20.83 1.16 4.11
C ILE A 189 -21.27 2.08 5.24
N GLU A 190 -20.67 1.91 6.40
CA GLU A 190 -20.95 2.77 7.55
C GLU A 190 -20.18 4.09 7.44
N VAL A 191 -20.89 5.21 7.57
CA VAL A 191 -20.28 6.54 7.52
C VAL A 191 -19.81 6.94 8.90
N VAL A 192 -18.52 7.18 9.05
CA VAL A 192 -17.94 7.68 10.30
C VAL A 192 -18.43 9.12 10.51
N GLN A 193 -19.09 9.37 11.64
CA GLN A 193 -19.64 10.69 12.00
C GLN A 193 -18.55 11.62 12.54
N MET A 194 -17.45 11.76 11.80
CA MET A 194 -16.31 12.61 12.11
C MET A 194 -15.78 13.24 10.81
N GLU A 195 -15.19 14.42 10.94
CA GLU A 195 -14.47 15.04 9.83
C GLU A 195 -13.31 14.14 9.39
N ALA A 196 -13.11 14.03 8.07
CA ALA A 196 -12.08 13.15 7.50
C ALA A 196 -10.68 13.51 8.03
N VAL A 197 -10.40 14.80 8.24
CA VAL A 197 -9.18 15.32 8.87
C VAL A 197 -8.95 14.67 10.25
N ALA A 198 -9.96 14.73 11.12
CA ALA A 198 -9.87 14.21 12.48
C ALA A 198 -9.65 12.68 12.51
N VAL A 199 -10.33 11.95 11.61
CA VAL A 199 -10.13 10.48 11.50
C VAL A 199 -8.70 10.15 11.11
N LEU A 200 -8.12 10.87 10.14
CA LEU A 200 -6.74 10.62 9.70
C LEU A 200 -5.73 10.96 10.80
N GLU A 201 -5.93 12.04 11.54
CA GLU A 201 -5.07 12.43 12.67
C GLU A 201 -5.09 11.38 13.79
N GLU A 202 -6.26 10.88 14.17
CA GLU A 202 -6.42 9.82 15.18
C GLU A 202 -5.76 8.49 14.77
N LEU A 203 -5.84 8.15 13.48
CA LEU A 203 -5.14 6.98 12.95
C LEU A 203 -3.62 7.19 12.94
N SER A 204 -3.15 8.41 12.67
CA SER A 204 -1.73 8.77 12.71
C SER A 204 -1.11 8.54 14.08
N MET A 205 -1.77 9.03 15.13
CA MET A 205 -1.29 8.88 16.52
C MET A 205 -1.19 7.43 16.95
N THR A 206 -2.07 6.57 16.42
CA THR A 206 -2.11 5.14 16.73
C THR A 206 -1.03 4.34 15.99
N ALA A 207 -0.53 4.84 14.85
CA ALA A 207 0.43 4.11 14.02
C ALA A 207 1.85 4.02 14.62
N SER A 208 2.16 4.85 15.63
CA SER A 208 3.52 4.98 16.19
C SER A 208 4.11 3.70 16.81
N PRO A 209 3.37 2.85 17.56
CA PRO A 209 3.91 1.60 18.11
C PRO A 209 3.97 0.46 17.08
N VAL A 210 3.12 0.50 16.05
CA VAL A 210 2.97 -0.57 15.05
C VAL A 210 4.04 -0.46 13.98
N GLN A 211 4.43 0.76 13.62
CA GLN A 211 5.60 0.97 12.78
C GLN A 211 6.89 0.55 13.47
N ALA A 212 6.98 0.70 14.80
CA ALA A 212 8.10 0.16 15.57
C ALA A 212 8.10 -1.37 15.51
N ALA A 213 6.97 -2.02 15.79
CA ALA A 213 6.85 -3.49 15.71
C ALA A 213 7.06 -4.04 14.28
N ALA A 214 6.54 -3.37 13.24
CA ALA A 214 6.72 -3.78 11.86
C ALA A 214 8.16 -3.58 11.38
N ARG A 215 8.83 -2.49 11.78
CA ARG A 215 10.27 -2.31 11.54
C ARG A 215 11.07 -3.38 12.26
N HIS A 216 10.68 -3.71 13.50
CA HIS A 216 11.29 -4.75 14.30
C HIS A 216 11.15 -6.13 13.63
N THR A 217 9.96 -6.51 13.19
CA THR A 217 9.72 -7.75 12.43
C THR A 217 10.49 -7.76 11.11
N GLN A 218 10.49 -6.66 10.35
CA GLN A 218 11.20 -6.58 9.08
C GLN A 218 12.73 -6.67 9.26
N GLN A 219 13.27 -6.04 10.30
CA GLN A 219 14.67 -6.14 10.66
C GLN A 219 15.03 -7.57 11.08
N PHE A 220 14.18 -8.20 11.89
CA PHE A 220 14.35 -9.60 12.28
C PHE A 220 14.34 -10.56 11.08
N GLU A 221 13.39 -10.42 10.16
CA GLU A 221 13.32 -11.23 8.93
C GLU A 221 14.54 -11.03 8.02
N ALA A 222 15.03 -9.79 7.89
CA ALA A 222 16.23 -9.48 7.11
C ALA A 222 17.48 -10.15 7.69
N LEU A 223 17.65 -10.10 9.02
CA LEU A 223 18.76 -10.76 9.71
C LEU A 223 18.69 -12.28 9.61
N LEU A 224 17.49 -12.87 9.72
CA LEU A 224 17.31 -14.31 9.49
C LEU A 224 17.68 -14.72 8.05
N ALA A 225 17.30 -13.91 7.06
CA ALA A 225 17.64 -14.17 5.66
C ALA A 225 19.16 -14.08 5.42
N GLU A 226 19.83 -13.08 5.99
CA GLU A 226 21.29 -12.92 5.94
C GLU A 226 22.00 -14.10 6.62
N ARG A 227 21.59 -14.46 7.84
CA ARG A 227 22.13 -15.63 8.56
C ARG A 227 22.00 -16.91 7.75
N ALA A 228 20.87 -17.12 7.08
CA ALA A 228 20.67 -18.28 6.21
C ALA A 228 21.64 -18.29 5.00
N VAL A 229 22.01 -17.13 4.46
CA VAL A 229 23.03 -17.00 3.42
C VAL A 229 24.41 -17.35 3.97
N CYS A 230 24.80 -16.79 5.11
CA CYS A 230 26.09 -17.04 5.75
C CYS A 230 26.26 -18.52 6.12
N LEU A 231 25.24 -19.17 6.69
CA LEU A 231 25.28 -20.60 7.02
C LEU A 231 25.45 -21.49 5.77
N ARG A 232 24.78 -21.15 4.66
CA ARG A 232 24.99 -21.87 3.38
C ARG A 232 26.41 -21.67 2.85
N ARG A 233 26.96 -20.45 2.95
CA ARG A 233 28.34 -20.16 2.54
C ARG A 233 29.33 -20.95 3.39
N LEU A 234 29.16 -20.93 4.71
CA LEU A 234 30.01 -21.66 5.65
C LEU A 234 30.00 -23.16 5.37
N LEU A 235 28.84 -23.76 5.15
CA LEU A 235 28.73 -25.17 4.78
C LEU A 235 29.51 -25.50 3.49
N SER A 236 29.45 -24.62 2.49
CA SER A 236 30.21 -24.78 1.25
C SER A 236 31.72 -24.67 1.47
N LEU A 237 32.17 -23.77 2.35
CA LEU A 237 33.57 -23.58 2.68
C LEU A 237 34.13 -24.78 3.46
N GLU A 238 33.37 -25.32 4.42
CA GLU A 238 33.72 -26.54 5.16
C GLU A 238 33.91 -27.73 4.21
N GLN A 239 32.99 -27.92 3.25
CA GLN A 239 33.13 -28.97 2.23
C GLN A 239 34.37 -28.79 1.35
N ALA A 240 34.76 -27.54 1.07
CA ALA A 240 35.96 -27.25 0.31
C ALA A 240 37.24 -27.50 1.13
N LEU A 241 37.24 -27.15 2.42
CA LEU A 241 38.35 -27.38 3.35
C LEU A 241 38.59 -28.86 3.61
N ILE A 242 37.54 -29.70 3.66
CA ILE A 242 37.69 -31.16 3.72
C ILE A 242 38.53 -31.68 2.53
N ARG A 243 38.38 -31.07 1.35
CA ARG A 243 39.15 -31.45 0.15
C ARG A 243 40.53 -30.79 0.11
N ARG A 244 40.69 -29.63 0.74
CA ARG A 244 41.91 -28.80 0.72
C ARG A 244 42.19 -28.24 2.12
N PRO A 245 42.66 -29.08 3.07
CA PRO A 245 42.73 -28.71 4.48
C PRO A 245 43.78 -27.64 4.81
N HIS A 246 44.72 -27.38 3.90
CA HIS A 246 45.81 -26.41 4.07
C HIS A 246 45.64 -25.15 3.22
N ASP A 247 44.48 -24.95 2.61
CA ASP A 247 44.17 -23.76 1.81
C ASP A 247 43.84 -22.59 2.75
N VAL A 248 44.83 -21.72 2.97
CA VAL A 248 44.77 -20.62 3.95
C VAL A 248 43.68 -19.62 3.62
N ASP A 249 43.43 -19.35 2.33
CA ASP A 249 42.40 -18.41 1.89
C ASP A 249 41.00 -18.95 2.26
N LEU A 250 40.76 -20.26 2.06
CA LEU A 250 39.52 -20.89 2.49
C LEU A 250 39.35 -20.90 4.00
N GLN A 251 40.44 -21.06 4.76
CA GLN A 251 40.40 -21.03 6.22
C GLN A 251 40.04 -19.63 6.74
N MET A 252 40.62 -18.59 6.14
CA MET A 252 40.35 -17.19 6.49
C MET A 252 38.89 -16.82 6.14
N GLU A 253 38.44 -17.15 4.93
CA GLU A 253 37.06 -16.87 4.52
C GLU A 253 36.04 -17.62 5.40
N ALA A 254 36.34 -18.86 5.80
CA ALA A 254 35.50 -19.62 6.73
C ALA A 254 35.46 -18.97 8.12
N GLN A 255 36.58 -18.44 8.60
CA GLN A 255 36.65 -17.74 9.88
C GLN A 255 35.84 -16.44 9.85
N GLU A 256 36.00 -15.60 8.84
CA GLU A 256 35.21 -14.37 8.66
C GLU A 256 33.71 -14.68 8.57
N THR A 257 33.34 -15.74 7.84
CA THR A 257 31.93 -16.16 7.73
C THR A 257 31.37 -16.64 9.07
N ARG A 258 32.17 -17.30 9.93
CA ARG A 258 31.74 -17.69 11.28
C ARG A 258 31.53 -16.48 12.17
N GLU A 259 32.48 -15.55 12.19
CA GLU A 259 32.38 -14.30 12.97
C GLU A 259 31.11 -13.54 12.59
N ARG A 260 30.79 -13.44 11.30
CA ARG A 260 29.54 -12.81 10.86
C ARG A 260 28.28 -13.54 11.32
N VAL A 261 28.29 -14.88 11.38
CA VAL A 261 27.15 -15.65 11.92
C VAL A 261 26.95 -15.35 13.40
N GLU A 262 28.03 -15.27 14.18
CA GLU A 262 27.98 -14.95 15.62
C GLU A 262 27.46 -13.52 15.85
N GLU A 263 27.90 -12.54 15.06
CA GLU A 263 27.36 -11.18 15.10
C GLU A 263 25.85 -11.15 14.81
N LEU A 264 25.40 -11.84 13.76
CA LEU A 264 23.99 -11.89 13.40
C LEU A 264 23.14 -12.58 14.47
N GLU A 265 23.67 -13.58 15.17
CA GLU A 265 22.99 -14.22 16.31
C GLU A 265 22.83 -13.24 17.48
N ALA A 266 23.87 -12.49 17.82
CA ALA A 266 23.79 -11.46 18.86
C ALA A 266 22.81 -10.33 18.49
N GLU A 267 22.76 -9.90 17.23
CA GLU A 267 21.80 -8.91 16.73
C GLU A 267 20.35 -9.43 16.80
N LEU A 268 20.12 -10.72 16.47
CA LEU A 268 18.81 -11.36 16.57
C LEU A 268 18.33 -11.48 18.02
N ASP A 269 19.22 -11.87 18.94
CA ASP A 269 18.92 -11.98 20.36
C ASP A 269 18.59 -10.61 20.97
N ALA A 270 19.35 -9.57 20.63
CA ALA A 270 19.09 -8.21 21.09
C ALA A 270 17.70 -7.71 20.64
N LEU A 271 17.29 -8.01 19.40
CA LEU A 271 15.94 -7.67 18.94
C LEU A 271 14.88 -8.46 19.71
N LEU A 272 15.07 -9.75 19.96
CA LEU A 272 14.10 -10.52 20.74
C LEU A 272 13.90 -10.01 22.16
N ASP A 273 14.93 -9.40 22.77
CA ASP A 273 14.84 -8.80 24.11
C ASP A 273 14.17 -7.41 24.12
N GLU A 274 14.09 -6.72 22.98
CA GLU A 274 13.49 -5.38 22.84
C GLU A 274 11.98 -5.40 22.50
N GLY A 275 11.44 -6.54 22.04
CA GLY A 275 10.04 -6.71 21.57
C GLY A 275 9.08 -7.28 22.60
#